data_AF-A0A843FB76-F1
#
_entry.id   AF-A0A843FB76-F1
#
_cell.length_a   1.000
_cell.length_b   1.000
_cell.length_c   1.000
_cell.angle_alpha   90.00
_cell.angle_beta   90.00
_cell.angle_gamma   90.00
#
_symmetry.space_group_name_H-M   'P 1'
#
loop_
_entity.id
_entity.type
_entity.pdbx_description
1 polymer ?
#
loop_
_entity_poly.entity_id
_entity_poly.type
_entity_poly.pdbx_seq_one_letter_code
_entity_poly.pdbx_strand_id
1 'polypeptide(L)'
;MLTIKIPVQNIEATRQIVLKHKIIDHDYKIKIENGYGHIPIKSDADEELLNQVIAEAKDEIIKENEKYTIEIVDMDEESDLETVKRYPRSMTELLQGKLTEEEIEELKKSFDIIGDVVILEIPEDLEAHKKEIGEAALQFTKRKTVYMKRSAVKGVTRVRELELLAGEDNPITIHKEHGTRLKLDVKNVYFSQRLATERKRVQEATQD
;
A
#
# COMPACT_ATOMS: atom_id res chain seq x y z
N MET A 1 6.20 -20.53 11.14
CA MET A 1 6.11 -19.94 9.78
C MET A 1 6.87 -20.82 8.78
N LEU A 2 6.31 -21.07 7.59
CA LEU A 2 6.95 -21.92 6.59
C LEU A 2 8.07 -21.20 5.82
N THR A 3 9.22 -21.85 5.71
CA THR A 3 10.34 -21.36 4.90
C THR A 3 10.87 -22.45 3.97
N ILE A 4 11.35 -22.06 2.80
CA ILE A 4 12.11 -22.93 1.91
C ILE A 4 13.60 -22.74 2.25
N LYS A 5 14.21 -23.77 2.86
CA LYS A 5 15.63 -23.82 3.17
C LYS A 5 16.39 -24.39 1.98
N ILE A 6 17.37 -23.62 1.49
CA ILE A 6 18.16 -23.94 0.29
C ILE A 6 19.60 -23.45 0.45
N PRO A 7 20.59 -24.05 -0.23
CA PRO A 7 21.95 -23.53 -0.24
C PRO A 7 22.01 -22.08 -0.76
N VAL A 8 22.88 -21.25 -0.18
CA VAL A 8 22.97 -19.80 -0.52
C VAL A 8 23.15 -19.53 -2.00
N GLN A 9 23.87 -20.42 -2.71
CA GLN A 9 24.14 -20.31 -4.14
C GLN A 9 22.87 -20.34 -5.00
N ASN A 10 21.79 -20.96 -4.50
CA ASN A 10 20.57 -21.21 -5.25
C ASN A 10 19.40 -20.29 -4.81
N ILE A 11 19.68 -19.31 -3.95
CA ILE A 11 18.64 -18.42 -3.39
C ILE A 11 17.90 -17.67 -4.50
N GLU A 12 18.62 -17.04 -5.42
CA GLU A 12 17.98 -16.17 -6.41
C GLU A 12 17.13 -16.97 -7.40
N ALA A 13 17.62 -18.12 -7.88
CA ALA A 13 16.85 -19.01 -8.76
C ALA A 13 15.54 -19.46 -8.07
N THR A 14 15.63 -19.97 -6.84
CA THR A 14 14.45 -20.41 -6.09
C THR A 14 13.52 -19.24 -5.79
N ARG A 15 14.05 -18.06 -5.46
CA ARG A 15 13.26 -16.85 -5.23
C ARG A 15 12.45 -16.45 -6.46
N GLN A 16 13.00 -16.55 -7.67
CA GLN A 16 12.26 -16.27 -8.91
C GLN A 16 11.09 -17.23 -9.11
N ILE A 17 11.28 -18.52 -8.81
CA ILE A 17 10.20 -19.53 -8.89
C ILE A 17 9.10 -19.24 -7.87
N VAL A 18 9.47 -18.97 -6.62
CA VAL A 18 8.52 -18.65 -5.54
C VAL A 18 7.75 -17.35 -5.86
N LEU A 19 8.41 -16.35 -6.46
CA LEU A 19 7.77 -15.12 -6.94
C LEU A 19 6.78 -15.38 -8.09
N LYS A 20 7.16 -16.20 -9.07
CA LYS A 20 6.32 -16.59 -10.21
C LYS A 20 5.02 -17.24 -9.75
N HIS A 21 5.09 -18.09 -8.73
CA HIS A 21 3.93 -18.80 -8.16
C HIS A 21 3.19 -17.99 -7.08
N LYS A 22 3.64 -16.77 -6.76
CA LYS A 22 3.00 -15.84 -5.79
C LYS A 22 2.82 -16.39 -4.37
N ILE A 23 3.64 -17.37 -4.00
CA ILE A 23 3.62 -18.00 -2.67
C ILE A 23 4.62 -17.39 -1.69
N ILE A 24 5.47 -16.45 -2.14
CA ILE A 24 6.42 -15.79 -1.26
C ILE A 24 5.67 -15.01 -0.18
N ASP A 25 6.06 -15.21 1.07
CA ASP A 25 5.65 -14.31 2.14
C ASP A 25 6.58 -13.11 2.10
N HIS A 26 5.97 -12.00 1.76
CA HIS A 26 6.70 -10.77 1.58
C HIS A 26 7.02 -10.14 2.95
N ASP A 27 6.26 -10.39 4.02
CA ASP A 27 6.35 -9.61 5.27
C ASP A 27 7.62 -9.91 6.09
N TYR A 28 8.38 -10.93 5.69
CA TYR A 28 9.62 -11.35 6.33
C TYR A 28 10.83 -11.25 5.38
N LYS A 29 12.01 -10.97 5.93
CA LYS A 29 13.26 -10.98 5.16
C LYS A 29 13.71 -12.40 4.89
N ILE A 30 14.38 -12.60 3.76
CA ILE A 30 15.15 -13.82 3.50
C ILE A 30 16.32 -13.84 4.49
N LYS A 31 16.41 -14.87 5.33
CA LYS A 31 17.53 -15.06 6.27
C LYS A 31 18.58 -15.96 5.64
N ILE A 32 19.85 -15.66 5.90
CA ILE A 32 20.98 -16.51 5.53
C ILE A 32 21.65 -16.99 6.82
N GLU A 33 21.70 -18.30 7.02
CA GLU A 33 22.27 -18.90 8.21
C GLU A 33 22.95 -20.23 7.88
N ASN A 34 24.13 -20.49 8.46
CA ASN A 34 24.86 -21.76 8.31
C ASN A 34 25.08 -22.24 6.85
N GLY A 35 25.20 -21.30 5.90
CA GLY A 35 25.38 -21.62 4.47
C GLY A 35 24.09 -21.93 3.71
N TYR A 36 22.93 -21.75 4.35
CA TYR A 36 21.60 -21.89 3.75
C TYR A 36 20.83 -20.56 3.79
N GLY A 37 20.06 -20.29 2.74
CA GLY A 37 19.03 -19.27 2.70
C GLY A 37 17.68 -19.84 3.07
N HIS A 38 16.90 -19.07 3.82
CA HIS A 38 15.54 -19.37 4.23
C HIS A 38 14.60 -18.37 3.56
N ILE A 39 13.87 -18.82 2.53
CA ILE A 39 12.89 -17.99 1.81
C ILE A 39 11.53 -18.14 2.49
N PRO A 40 10.94 -17.06 3.03
CA PRO A 40 9.63 -17.11 3.66
C PRO A 40 8.52 -17.37 2.63
N ILE A 41 7.62 -18.30 2.93
CA ILE A 41 6.44 -18.62 2.11
C ILE A 41 5.17 -18.49 2.94
N LYS A 42 4.06 -18.18 2.27
CA LYS A 42 2.78 -18.02 2.95
C LYS A 42 2.32 -19.37 3.51
N SER A 43 1.84 -19.37 4.75
CA SER A 43 1.39 -20.57 5.46
C SER A 43 0.08 -21.17 4.90
N ASP A 44 -0.67 -20.40 4.12
CA ASP A 44 -1.94 -20.80 3.48
C ASP A 44 -1.77 -21.37 2.06
N ALA A 45 -0.54 -21.54 1.59
CA ALA A 45 -0.28 -22.03 0.24
C ALA A 45 -0.60 -23.53 0.11
N ASP A 46 -1.24 -23.89 -1.02
CA ASP A 46 -1.68 -25.25 -1.33
C ASP A 46 -0.49 -26.24 -1.40
N GLU A 47 -0.64 -27.42 -0.79
CA GLU A 47 0.37 -28.49 -0.80
C GLU A 47 0.74 -28.91 -2.23
N GLU A 48 -0.21 -28.90 -3.18
CA GLU A 48 0.06 -29.23 -4.59
C GLU A 48 0.97 -28.17 -5.23
N LEU A 49 0.73 -26.89 -4.92
CA LEU A 49 1.53 -25.76 -5.39
C LEU A 49 2.94 -25.77 -4.77
N LEU A 50 3.05 -26.08 -3.47
CA LEU A 50 4.36 -26.24 -2.81
C LEU A 50 5.18 -27.36 -3.46
N ASN A 51 4.56 -28.50 -3.74
CA ASN A 51 5.23 -29.62 -4.41
C ASN A 51 5.68 -29.26 -5.83
N GLN A 52 4.87 -28.50 -6.57
CA GLN A 52 5.26 -27.98 -7.90
C GLN A 52 6.45 -27.03 -7.81
N VAL A 53 6.45 -26.07 -6.86
CA VAL A 53 7.56 -25.15 -6.65
C VAL A 53 8.83 -25.90 -6.28
N ILE A 54 8.74 -26.92 -5.43
CA ILE A 54 9.88 -27.75 -5.07
C ILE A 54 10.40 -28.52 -6.28
N ALA A 55 9.52 -29.07 -7.13
CA ALA A 55 9.93 -29.77 -8.34
C ALA A 55 10.62 -28.83 -9.35
N GLU A 56 10.06 -27.65 -9.60
CA GLU A 56 10.66 -26.62 -10.46
C GLU A 56 12.02 -26.16 -9.91
N ALA A 57 12.12 -25.94 -8.59
CA ALA A 57 13.39 -25.56 -7.95
C ALA A 57 14.42 -26.68 -8.01
N LYS A 58 14.00 -27.94 -7.85
CA LYS A 58 14.88 -29.11 -8.03
C LYS A 58 15.41 -29.17 -9.46
N ASP A 59 14.55 -29.00 -10.46
CA ASP A 59 14.93 -29.09 -11.87
C ASP A 59 15.88 -27.95 -12.31
N GLU A 60 15.76 -26.75 -11.74
CA GLU A 60 16.72 -25.66 -11.98
C GLU A 60 18.05 -25.87 -11.24
N ILE A 61 18.01 -26.31 -9.98
CA ILE A 61 19.22 -26.52 -9.17
C ILE A 61 20.07 -27.67 -9.73
N ILE A 62 19.46 -28.75 -10.22
CA ILE A 62 20.15 -29.89 -10.85
C ILE A 62 20.91 -29.46 -12.11
N LYS A 63 20.45 -28.41 -12.82
CA LYS A 63 21.19 -27.87 -13.98
C LYS A 63 22.44 -27.09 -13.58
N GLU A 64 22.49 -26.56 -12.35
CA GLU A 64 23.56 -25.66 -11.91
C GLU A 64 24.56 -26.29 -10.94
N ASN A 65 24.16 -27.22 -10.03
CA ASN A 65 25.08 -27.85 -9.07
C ASN A 65 24.59 -29.21 -8.51
N GLU A 66 25.51 -30.18 -8.32
CA GLU A 66 25.22 -31.55 -7.83
C GLU A 66 24.86 -31.66 -6.32
N LYS A 67 25.02 -30.59 -5.52
CA LYS A 67 24.72 -30.60 -4.08
C LYS A 67 23.34 -29.98 -3.80
N TYR A 68 22.38 -30.82 -3.42
CA TYR A 68 20.99 -30.40 -3.15
C TYR A 68 20.52 -30.78 -1.76
N THR A 69 19.89 -29.82 -1.08
CA THR A 69 19.00 -30.02 0.07
C THR A 69 17.97 -28.91 0.00
N ILE A 70 16.74 -29.24 -0.41
CA ILE A 70 15.58 -28.34 -0.33
C ILE A 70 14.66 -28.93 0.73
N GLU A 71 14.49 -28.22 1.83
CA GLU A 71 13.63 -28.63 2.94
C GLU A 71 12.63 -27.51 3.21
N ILE A 72 11.37 -27.85 3.39
CA ILE A 72 10.43 -26.93 4.04
C ILE A 72 10.73 -27.02 5.53
N VAL A 73 11.09 -25.88 6.11
CA VAL A 73 11.39 -25.78 7.54
C VAL A 73 10.35 -24.85 8.16
N ASP A 74 9.68 -25.33 9.19
CA ASP A 74 8.89 -24.48 10.07
C ASP A 74 9.87 -23.76 11.01
N MET A 75 9.88 -22.43 10.94
CA MET A 75 10.71 -21.58 11.79
C MET A 75 9.81 -20.77 12.72
N ASP A 76 10.18 -20.68 13.99
CA ASP A 76 9.42 -19.95 15.00
C ASP A 76 9.46 -18.43 14.71
N GLU A 77 8.29 -17.79 14.77
CA GLU A 77 8.04 -16.41 14.30
C GLU A 77 8.81 -15.32 15.08
N GLU A 78 9.21 -15.60 16.32
CA GLU A 78 9.79 -14.60 17.23
C GLU A 78 11.32 -14.67 17.38
N SER A 79 11.97 -15.79 17.03
CA SER A 79 13.41 -15.96 17.25
C SER A 79 14.26 -15.84 15.98
N ASP A 80 13.70 -16.09 14.79
CA ASP A 80 14.56 -16.42 13.64
C ASP A 80 14.44 -15.56 12.39
N LEU A 81 13.35 -14.84 12.14
CA LEU A 81 13.21 -13.99 10.93
C LEU A 81 12.91 -12.54 11.28
N GLU A 82 13.72 -11.62 10.74
CA GLU A 82 13.43 -10.20 10.83
C GLU A 82 12.26 -9.83 9.90
N THR A 83 11.23 -9.19 10.44
CA THR A 83 10.15 -8.61 9.63
C THR A 83 10.69 -7.46 8.76
N VAL A 84 10.19 -7.37 7.53
CA VAL A 84 10.52 -6.23 6.66
C VAL A 84 9.74 -5.03 7.20
N LYS A 85 10.42 -3.98 7.64
CA LYS A 85 9.77 -2.68 7.89
C LYS A 85 9.13 -2.22 6.59
N ARG A 86 7.81 -2.36 6.50
CA ARG A 86 7.05 -2.03 5.30
C ARG A 86 6.21 -0.81 5.53
N TYR A 87 6.06 -0.08 4.44
CA TYR A 87 5.09 0.96 4.39
C TYR A 87 3.70 0.32 4.23
N PRO A 88 2.68 0.80 4.96
CA PRO A 88 1.32 0.29 4.85
C PRO A 88 0.87 0.25 3.38
N ARG A 89 0.34 -0.89 2.95
CA ARG A 89 -0.18 -1.10 1.59
C ARG A 89 -1.49 -0.37 1.36
N SER A 90 -2.25 -0.14 2.42
CA SER A 90 -3.54 0.54 2.36
C SER A 90 -3.84 1.33 3.64
N MET A 91 -4.80 2.24 3.55
CA MET A 91 -5.35 2.92 4.72
C MET A 91 -6.06 1.92 5.66
N THR A 92 -6.65 0.85 5.12
CA THR A 92 -7.29 -0.21 5.89
C THR A 92 -6.31 -0.92 6.82
N GLU A 93 -5.10 -1.22 6.35
CA GLU A 93 -4.04 -1.84 7.16
C GLU A 93 -3.67 -0.98 8.38
N LEU A 94 -3.66 0.35 8.22
CA LEU A 94 -3.40 1.28 9.32
C LEU A 94 -4.55 1.42 10.32
N LEU A 95 -5.74 0.97 9.93
CA LEU A 95 -6.96 1.02 10.74
C LEU A 95 -7.30 -0.34 11.35
N GLN A 96 -6.59 -1.41 11.00
CA GLN A 96 -6.72 -2.71 11.65
C GLN A 96 -6.43 -2.59 13.15
N GLY A 97 -7.35 -3.10 13.96
CA GLY A 97 -7.29 -2.98 15.42
C GLY A 97 -7.74 -1.62 15.98
N LYS A 98 -8.00 -0.62 15.13
CA LYS A 98 -8.65 0.65 15.51
C LYS A 98 -10.14 0.69 15.17
N LEU A 99 -10.49 0.07 14.04
CA LEU A 99 -11.87 -0.12 13.56
C LEU A 99 -12.17 -1.63 13.52
N THR A 100 -13.44 -1.95 13.69
CA THR A 100 -14.00 -3.29 13.45
C THR A 100 -14.02 -3.63 11.96
N GLU A 101 -14.23 -4.90 11.62
CA GLU A 101 -14.33 -5.34 10.21
C GLU A 101 -15.51 -4.67 9.49
N GLU A 102 -16.67 -4.55 10.15
CA GLU A 102 -17.85 -3.87 9.61
C GLU A 102 -17.56 -2.40 9.30
N GLU A 103 -16.94 -1.68 10.23
CA GLU A 103 -16.55 -0.27 10.05
C GLU A 103 -15.53 -0.08 8.91
N ILE A 104 -14.62 -1.05 8.73
CA ILE A 104 -13.66 -1.06 7.64
C ILE A 104 -14.34 -1.24 6.28
N GLU A 105 -15.42 -2.02 6.20
CA GLU A 105 -16.18 -2.21 4.97
C GLU A 105 -16.93 -0.94 4.57
N GLU A 106 -17.46 -0.20 5.55
CA GLU A 106 -18.17 1.07 5.32
C GLU A 106 -17.24 2.24 4.94
N LEU A 107 -15.94 2.10 5.23
CA LEU A 107 -14.95 3.13 4.97
C LEU A 107 -14.87 3.47 3.47
N LYS A 108 -15.02 4.76 3.15
CA LYS A 108 -14.76 5.27 1.80
C LYS A 108 -13.27 5.23 1.48
N LYS A 109 -12.88 4.26 0.67
CA LYS A 109 -11.47 4.03 0.27
C LYS A 109 -10.91 5.09 -0.68
N SER A 110 -11.77 5.80 -1.42
CA SER A 110 -11.35 6.86 -2.34
C SER A 110 -11.29 8.23 -1.65
N PHE A 111 -10.22 8.97 -1.90
CA PHE A 111 -10.04 10.34 -1.42
C PHE A 111 -9.38 11.22 -2.48
N ASP A 112 -9.46 12.54 -2.30
CA ASP A 112 -8.82 13.49 -3.21
C ASP A 112 -7.49 13.99 -2.62
N ILE A 113 -6.44 14.02 -3.45
CA ILE A 113 -5.17 14.66 -3.11
C ILE A 113 -5.04 15.93 -3.95
N ILE A 114 -4.83 17.06 -3.28
CA ILE A 114 -4.58 18.35 -3.91
C ILE A 114 -3.28 18.91 -3.34
N GLY A 115 -2.17 18.69 -4.06
CA GLY A 115 -0.84 19.09 -3.57
C GLY A 115 -0.48 18.35 -2.28
N ASP A 116 -0.26 19.11 -1.21
CA ASP A 116 0.07 18.63 0.14
C ASP A 116 -1.17 18.38 1.03
N VAL A 117 -2.38 18.49 0.46
CA VAL A 117 -3.66 18.34 1.18
C VAL A 117 -4.40 17.09 0.73
N VAL A 118 -4.94 16.33 1.69
CA VAL A 118 -5.86 15.21 1.47
C VAL A 118 -7.26 15.61 1.91
N ILE A 119 -8.28 15.27 1.11
CA ILE A 119 -9.68 15.50 1.45
C ILE A 119 -10.41 14.15 1.47
N LEU A 120 -10.85 13.77 2.67
CA LEU A 120 -11.59 12.55 2.95
C LEU A 120 -13.10 12.80 2.97
N GLU A 121 -13.84 11.71 2.87
CA GLU A 121 -15.27 11.67 3.11
C GLU A 121 -15.54 10.53 4.09
N ILE A 122 -16.04 10.86 5.27
CA ILE A 122 -16.26 9.90 6.35
C ILE A 122 -17.78 9.76 6.52
N PRO A 123 -18.33 8.53 6.42
CA PRO A 123 -19.73 8.26 6.76
C PRO A 123 -20.07 8.71 8.19
N GLU A 124 -21.33 9.05 8.45
CA GLU A 124 -21.77 9.51 9.78
C GLU A 124 -21.53 8.44 10.85
N ASP A 125 -21.68 7.16 10.50
CA ASP A 125 -21.46 6.03 11.41
C ASP A 125 -19.99 5.91 11.87
N LEU A 126 -19.05 6.43 11.07
CA LEU A 126 -17.61 6.44 11.38
C LEU A 126 -17.10 7.77 11.96
N GLU A 127 -18.00 8.70 12.29
CA GLU A 127 -17.66 10.03 12.82
C GLU A 127 -16.86 9.93 14.13
N ALA A 128 -17.14 8.93 14.96
CA ALA A 128 -16.41 8.65 16.20
C ALA A 128 -14.92 8.36 15.96
N HIS A 129 -14.59 7.76 14.81
CA HIS A 129 -13.25 7.33 14.42
C HIS A 129 -12.54 8.30 13.46
N LYS A 130 -13.09 9.51 13.26
CA LYS A 130 -12.59 10.44 12.25
C LYS A 130 -11.13 10.85 12.44
N LYS A 131 -10.64 10.90 13.68
CA LYS A 131 -9.26 11.28 13.99
C LYS A 131 -8.30 10.15 13.61
N GLU A 132 -8.64 8.92 13.96
CA GLU A 132 -7.91 7.71 13.61
C GLU A 132 -7.83 7.55 12.09
N ILE A 133 -8.94 7.77 11.38
CA ILE A 133 -9.00 7.78 9.92
C ILE A 133 -8.13 8.90 9.34
N GLY A 134 -8.18 10.09 9.93
CA GLY A 134 -7.35 11.23 9.53
C GLY A 134 -5.86 10.96 9.68
N GLU A 135 -5.44 10.42 10.82
CA GLU A 135 -4.06 10.03 11.10
C GLU A 135 -3.58 8.93 10.15
N ALA A 136 -4.43 7.92 9.90
CA ALA A 136 -4.13 6.87 8.93
C ALA A 136 -3.94 7.44 7.53
N ALA A 137 -4.78 8.38 7.08
CA ALA A 137 -4.62 9.04 5.80
C ALA A 137 -3.34 9.89 5.73
N LEU A 138 -3.01 10.64 6.79
CA LEU A 138 -1.78 11.43 6.88
C LEU A 138 -0.56 10.50 6.78
N GLN A 139 -0.55 9.44 7.59
CA GLN A 139 0.51 8.43 7.61
C GLN A 139 0.61 7.70 6.28
N PHE A 140 -0.48 7.36 5.60
CA PHE A 140 -0.46 6.62 4.33
C PHE A 140 -0.02 7.48 3.14
N THR A 141 -0.46 8.74 3.08
CA THR A 141 -0.24 9.60 1.91
C THR A 141 1.05 10.42 1.99
N LYS A 142 1.66 10.54 3.18
CA LYS A 142 2.81 11.42 3.47
C LYS A 142 2.55 12.89 3.13
N ARG A 143 1.29 13.30 3.18
CA ARG A 143 0.86 14.69 3.01
C ARG A 143 0.91 15.42 4.33
N LYS A 144 0.70 16.73 4.31
CA LYS A 144 0.87 17.58 5.50
C LYS A 144 -0.44 17.87 6.20
N THR A 145 -1.55 17.82 5.47
CA THR A 145 -2.86 18.23 5.95
C THR A 145 -3.93 17.26 5.47
N VAL A 146 -4.80 16.84 6.37
CA VAL A 146 -5.97 16.01 6.06
C VAL A 146 -7.23 16.72 6.55
N TYR A 147 -8.15 16.97 5.61
CA TYR A 147 -9.48 17.49 5.89
C TYR A 147 -10.56 16.43 5.62
N MET A 148 -11.72 16.56 6.25
CA MET A 148 -12.96 15.88 5.86
C MET A 148 -13.97 16.86 5.26
N LYS A 149 -14.76 16.38 4.30
CA LYS A 149 -15.93 17.12 3.78
C LYS A 149 -17.00 17.19 4.86
N ARG A 150 -17.48 18.40 5.16
CA ARG A 150 -18.63 18.64 6.06
C ARG A 150 -19.92 18.98 5.34
N SER A 151 -19.83 19.40 4.08
CA SER A 151 -21.01 19.74 3.29
C SER A 151 -20.84 19.42 1.81
N ALA A 152 -22.00 19.32 1.14
CA ALA A 152 -22.05 19.36 -0.32
C ALA A 152 -21.48 20.69 -0.85
N VAL A 153 -21.16 20.73 -2.14
CA VAL A 153 -20.75 21.97 -2.81
C VAL A 153 -21.91 22.96 -2.85
N LYS A 154 -21.69 24.17 -2.34
CA LYS A 154 -22.74 25.19 -2.19
C LYS A 154 -22.29 26.56 -2.71
N GLY A 155 -23.27 27.43 -2.93
CA GLY A 155 -23.06 28.84 -3.27
C GLY A 155 -22.54 29.09 -4.69
N VAL A 156 -22.41 30.38 -5.02
CA VAL A 156 -21.93 30.85 -6.33
C VAL A 156 -20.45 30.56 -6.54
N THR A 157 -19.66 30.57 -5.46
CA THR A 157 -18.23 30.25 -5.48
C THR A 157 -17.95 28.74 -5.48
N ARG A 158 -19.00 27.91 -5.35
CA ARG A 158 -18.92 26.44 -5.40
C ARG A 158 -17.95 25.85 -4.36
N VAL A 159 -17.91 26.43 -3.16
CA VAL A 159 -17.07 25.94 -2.05
C VAL A 159 -17.80 24.87 -1.20
N ARG A 160 -17.06 24.17 -0.36
CA ARG A 160 -17.59 23.25 0.66
C ARG A 160 -16.91 23.50 1.99
N GLU A 161 -17.59 23.16 3.08
CA GLU A 161 -16.99 23.21 4.41
C GLU A 161 -16.04 22.02 4.60
N LEU A 162 -14.86 22.30 5.14
CA LEU A 162 -13.82 21.33 5.41
C LEU A 162 -13.41 21.42 6.88
N GLU A 163 -13.39 20.28 7.56
CA GLU A 163 -12.89 20.15 8.93
C GLU A 163 -11.52 19.48 8.95
N LEU A 164 -10.59 20.01 9.73
CA LEU A 164 -9.27 19.40 9.91
C LEU A 164 -9.40 18.11 10.71
N LEU A 165 -8.80 17.03 10.20
CA LEU A 165 -8.70 15.76 10.90
C LEU A 165 -7.31 15.52 11.46
N ALA A 166 -6.26 15.78 10.66
CA ALA A 166 -4.88 15.48 11.04
C ALA A 166 -3.88 16.37 10.30
N GLY A 167 -2.70 16.53 10.91
CA GLY A 167 -1.60 17.33 10.37
C GLY A 167 -1.72 18.83 10.64
N GLU A 168 -1.09 19.63 9.79
CA GLU A 168 -1.07 21.09 9.92
C GLU A 168 -2.35 21.71 9.34
N ASP A 169 -3.00 22.65 10.03
CA ASP A 169 -4.14 23.40 9.46
C ASP A 169 -3.67 24.43 8.43
N ASN A 170 -3.33 23.95 7.24
CA ASN A 170 -2.90 24.77 6.12
C ASN A 170 -3.69 24.41 4.86
N PRO A 171 -4.73 25.20 4.50
CA PRO A 171 -5.54 24.92 3.32
C PRO A 171 -4.87 25.38 2.02
N ILE A 172 -3.74 26.12 2.10
CA ILE A 172 -3.04 26.65 0.94
C ILE A 172 -2.03 25.63 0.44
N THR A 173 -2.11 25.29 -0.84
CA THR A 173 -1.24 24.29 -1.44
C THR A 173 -0.91 24.60 -2.91
N ILE A 174 0.06 23.87 -3.46
CA ILE A 174 0.42 23.90 -4.88
C ILE A 174 0.10 22.54 -5.48
N HIS A 175 -0.96 22.49 -6.29
CA HIS A 175 -1.28 21.31 -7.09
C HIS A 175 -0.49 21.33 -8.39
N LYS A 176 0.07 20.18 -8.78
CA LYS A 176 0.80 20.01 -10.03
C LYS A 176 0.01 19.12 -10.96
N GLU A 177 -0.25 19.59 -12.17
CA GLU A 177 -1.05 18.89 -13.16
C GLU A 177 -0.57 19.23 -14.56
N HIS A 178 -0.27 18.22 -15.39
CA HIS A 178 0.08 18.38 -16.80
C HIS A 178 1.14 19.48 -17.07
N GLY A 179 2.18 19.54 -16.22
CA GLY A 179 3.25 20.54 -16.31
C GLY A 179 2.93 21.92 -15.71
N THR A 180 1.69 22.14 -15.28
CA THR A 180 1.23 23.39 -14.66
C THR A 180 1.26 23.30 -13.13
N ARG A 181 1.50 24.44 -12.47
CA ARG A 181 1.43 24.60 -11.01
C ARG A 181 0.31 25.56 -10.65
N LEU A 182 -0.65 25.08 -9.85
CA LEU A 182 -1.82 25.83 -9.42
C LEU A 182 -1.72 26.06 -7.91
N LYS A 183 -1.54 27.32 -7.49
CA LYS A 183 -1.63 27.70 -6.07
C LYS A 183 -3.09 27.94 -5.73
N LEU A 184 -3.60 27.22 -4.74
CA LEU A 184 -5.01 27.23 -4.38
C LEU A 184 -5.20 27.12 -2.87
N ASP A 185 -6.31 27.68 -2.39
CA ASP A 185 -6.80 27.53 -1.03
C ASP A 185 -8.03 26.60 -1.07
N VAL A 186 -7.87 25.36 -0.60
CA VAL A 186 -8.91 24.33 -0.74
C VAL A 186 -10.22 24.65 0.02
N LYS A 187 -10.20 25.58 0.99
CA LYS A 187 -11.41 26.01 1.72
C LYS A 187 -12.16 27.11 0.98
N ASN A 188 -11.45 27.92 0.19
CA ASN A 188 -11.98 29.16 -0.40
C ASN A 188 -12.20 29.10 -1.91
N VAL A 189 -11.67 28.10 -2.62
CA VAL A 189 -11.90 27.93 -4.07
C VAL A 189 -12.37 26.53 -4.43
N TYR A 190 -13.26 26.44 -5.43
CA TYR A 190 -13.60 25.16 -6.03
C TYR A 190 -12.43 24.64 -6.87
N PHE A 191 -11.99 23.41 -6.57
CA PHE A 191 -11.05 22.68 -7.41
C PHE A 191 -11.37 21.19 -7.39
N SER A 192 -11.29 20.55 -8.56
CA SER A 192 -11.41 19.09 -8.68
C SER A 192 -10.20 18.56 -9.46
N GLN A 193 -9.37 17.77 -8.78
CA GLN A 193 -8.25 17.06 -9.40
C GLN A 193 -8.73 15.99 -10.41
N ARG A 194 -9.98 15.52 -10.29
CA ARG A 194 -10.55 14.50 -11.18
C ARG A 194 -10.81 15.03 -12.59
N LEU A 195 -10.84 16.35 -12.76
CA LEU A 195 -10.99 17.01 -14.06
C LEU A 195 -9.65 17.22 -14.78
N ALA A 196 -8.54 16.70 -14.24
CA ALA A 196 -7.21 16.82 -14.85
C ALA A 196 -7.19 16.31 -16.30
N THR A 197 -7.69 15.10 -16.49
CA THR A 197 -7.77 14.45 -17.81
C THR A 197 -8.61 15.24 -18.79
N GLU A 198 -9.73 15.81 -18.33
CA GLU A 198 -10.61 16.63 -19.17
C GLU A 198 -9.93 17.95 -19.56
N ARG A 199 -9.21 18.60 -18.63
CA ARG A 199 -8.39 19.78 -18.95
C ARG A 199 -7.29 19.46 -19.96
N LYS A 200 -6.63 18.30 -19.82
CA LYS A 200 -5.62 17.84 -20.78
C LYS A 200 -6.23 17.61 -22.17
N ARG A 201 -7.40 16.96 -22.24
CA ARG A 201 -8.11 16.70 -23.50
C ARG A 201 -8.43 18.00 -24.24
N VAL A 202 -8.91 19.02 -23.52
CA VAL A 202 -9.17 20.34 -24.11
C VAL A 202 -7.89 21.03 -24.54
N GLN A 203 -6.82 20.97 -23.72
CA GLN A 203 -5.52 21.52 -24.09
C GLN A 203 -4.99 20.91 -25.40
N GLU A 204 -5.00 19.59 -25.52
CA GLU A 204 -4.55 18.86 -26.71
C GLU A 204 -5.38 19.21 -27.95
N ALA A 205 -6.68 19.48 -27.80
CA ALA A 205 -7.55 19.93 -28.90
C ALA A 205 -7.30 21.37 -29.36
N THR A 206 -6.50 22.14 -28.63
CA THR A 206 -6.16 23.55 -28.96
C THR A 206 -4.71 23.73 -29.43
N GLN A 207 -3.92 22.66 -29.47
CA GLN A 207 -2.56 22.70 -30.01
C GLN A 207 -2.64 22.51 -31.53
N ASP A 208 -2.46 23.59 -32.29
CA ASP A 208 -2.21 23.59 -33.74
C ASP A 208 -0.87 22.94 -34.09
#